data_AF-A0A235G8B7-F1
#
_entry.id   AF-A0A235G8B7-F1
#
_cell.length_a   1.000
_cell.length_b   1.000
_cell.length_c   1.000
_cell.angle_alpha   90.00
_cell.angle_beta   90.00
_cell.angle_gamma   90.00
#
_symmetry.space_group_name_H-M   'P 1'
#
loop_
_entity.id
_entity.type
_entity.pdbx_description
1 polymer ?
#
loop_
_entity_poly.entity_id
_entity_poly.type
_entity_poly.pdbx_seq_one_letter_code
_entity_poly.pdbx_strand_id
1 'polypeptide(L)'
;MTETLLRTVDGLAGLWRRTLLIDVDGSQDPTAGVCWLQGPSLFVDLRLPREGRPVEGFAGRFVCEGDVFEWRRTIDLGPTRDIPDAATLHIECGVVVETGVHAPYIEHWVRSPEDTEKCWGAELVATDGSHAIVVRSGQRFGWAMQTPAGASISIGVVDSDRWIIASSSDPHQQGHDLALFVSETTAHTTHDMNTRTWILSYSEGDDLL
;
A
#
# COMPACT_ATOMS: atom_id res chain seq x y z
N MET A 1 18.05 22.28 -11.51
CA MET A 1 17.72 21.00 -10.85
C MET A 1 17.09 20.13 -11.94
N THR A 2 17.46 18.85 -12.02
CA THR A 2 17.02 17.99 -13.13
C THR A 2 15.78 17.23 -12.68
N GLU A 3 14.64 17.55 -13.30
CA GLU A 3 13.41 16.76 -13.20
C GLU A 3 13.64 15.41 -13.91
N THR A 4 13.28 14.31 -13.25
CA THR A 4 13.38 12.98 -13.86
C THR A 4 11.99 12.36 -13.96
N LEU A 5 11.48 12.23 -15.18
CA LEU A 5 10.22 11.54 -15.45
C LEU A 5 10.38 10.04 -15.18
N LEU A 6 9.42 9.46 -14.47
CA LEU A 6 9.34 8.02 -14.26
C LEU A 6 8.57 7.36 -15.41
N ARG A 7 9.03 6.17 -15.83
CA ARG A 7 8.44 5.39 -16.94
C ARG A 7 8.35 3.89 -16.64
N THR A 8 8.63 3.52 -15.40
CA THR A 8 8.57 2.16 -14.87
C THR A 8 8.26 2.24 -13.39
N VAL A 9 7.68 1.17 -12.85
CA VAL A 9 7.51 0.98 -11.40
C VAL A 9 8.82 0.61 -10.71
N ASP A 10 9.84 0.22 -11.47
CA ASP A 10 11.15 -0.18 -10.93
C ASP A 10 11.77 0.94 -10.09
N GLY A 11 12.31 0.55 -8.94
CA GLY A 11 12.91 1.49 -8.00
C GLY A 11 11.90 2.28 -7.16
N LEU A 12 10.59 2.03 -7.28
CA LEU A 12 9.58 2.64 -6.40
C LEU A 12 9.32 1.84 -5.12
N ALA A 13 9.82 0.62 -4.98
CA ALA A 13 9.70 -0.20 -3.77
C ALA A 13 10.12 0.55 -2.49
N GLY A 14 9.28 0.54 -1.46
CA GLY A 14 9.54 1.23 -0.20
C GLY A 14 8.32 1.91 0.40
N LEU A 15 8.48 2.45 1.59
CA LEU A 15 7.43 3.20 2.30
C LEU A 15 7.50 4.69 1.98
N TRP A 16 6.47 5.20 1.34
CA TRP A 16 6.27 6.59 0.99
C TRP A 16 5.31 7.28 1.95
N ARG A 17 5.61 8.53 2.28
CA ARG A 17 4.75 9.38 3.10
C ARG A 17 4.35 10.59 2.27
N ARG A 18 3.05 10.85 2.21
CA ARG A 18 2.56 12.07 1.57
C ARG A 18 2.92 13.26 2.45
N THR A 19 3.49 14.29 1.85
CA THR A 19 3.87 15.53 2.54
C THR A 19 3.04 16.73 2.10
N LEU A 20 2.39 16.64 0.94
CA LEU A 20 1.53 17.68 0.40
C LEU A 20 0.49 17.03 -0.53
N LEU A 21 -0.74 17.53 -0.47
CA LEU A 21 -1.74 17.43 -1.52
C LEU A 21 -2.16 18.85 -1.89
N ILE A 22 -2.16 19.17 -3.18
CA ILE A 22 -2.85 20.33 -3.74
C ILE A 22 -4.09 19.76 -4.43
N ASP A 23 -5.27 20.01 -3.86
CA ASP A 23 -6.53 19.48 -4.38
C ASP A 23 -6.99 20.27 -5.63
N VAL A 24 -8.04 19.81 -6.29
CA VAL A 24 -8.58 20.38 -7.53
C VAL A 24 -8.97 21.85 -7.39
N ASP A 25 -9.39 22.27 -6.20
CA ASP A 25 -9.72 23.66 -5.88
C ASP A 25 -8.50 24.52 -5.52
N GLY A 26 -7.29 23.94 -5.56
CA GLY A 26 -6.04 24.57 -5.17
C GLY A 26 -5.79 24.60 -3.66
N SER A 27 -6.69 24.04 -2.85
CA SER A 27 -6.46 23.92 -1.41
C SER A 27 -5.24 23.03 -1.15
N GLN A 28 -4.45 23.42 -0.15
CA GLN A 28 -3.26 22.68 0.23
C GLN A 28 -3.48 21.92 1.52
N ASP A 29 -3.18 20.63 1.47
CA ASP A 29 -3.25 19.71 2.58
C ASP A 29 -1.86 19.11 2.87
N PRO A 30 -1.05 19.72 3.76
CA PRO A 30 0.28 19.23 4.13
C PRO A 30 0.22 18.04 5.12
N THR A 31 -0.78 17.19 4.98
CA THR A 31 -1.21 16.23 6.00
C THR A 31 -0.28 15.03 6.14
N ALA A 32 0.09 14.73 7.39
CA ALA A 32 0.73 13.48 7.80
C ALA A 32 -0.29 12.33 8.03
N GLY A 33 0.12 11.09 7.81
CA GLY A 33 -0.74 9.91 8.06
C GLY A 33 -1.38 9.31 6.82
N VAL A 34 -0.98 9.78 5.64
CA VAL A 34 -1.16 9.08 4.37
C VAL A 34 0.17 8.41 4.01
N CYS A 35 0.16 7.08 3.92
CA CYS A 35 1.34 6.28 3.63
C CYS A 35 1.04 5.28 2.51
N TRP A 36 1.95 5.18 1.55
CA TRP A 36 1.93 4.22 0.47
C TRP A 36 3.14 3.29 0.58
N LEU A 37 2.92 2.00 0.78
CA LEU A 37 3.96 0.98 0.72
C LEU A 37 3.93 0.28 -0.64
N GLN A 38 5.05 0.34 -1.34
CA GLN A 38 5.23 -0.26 -2.67
C GLN A 38 6.14 -1.50 -2.60
N GLY A 39 5.70 -2.60 -3.20
CA GLY A 39 6.50 -3.79 -3.50
C GLY A 39 6.98 -3.77 -4.96
N PRO A 40 7.19 -4.94 -5.61
CA PRO A 40 7.55 -5.00 -7.02
C PRO A 40 6.46 -4.38 -7.92
N SER A 41 5.22 -4.89 -7.85
CA SER A 41 4.04 -4.32 -8.51
C SER A 41 2.84 -4.19 -7.57
N LEU A 42 2.78 -4.91 -6.46
CA LEU A 42 1.72 -4.78 -5.46
C LEU A 42 1.97 -3.62 -4.50
N PHE A 43 0.89 -3.00 -4.02
CA PHE A 43 0.97 -1.88 -3.09
C PHE A 43 -0.13 -1.91 -2.02
N VAL A 44 0.12 -1.14 -0.95
CA VAL A 44 -0.87 -0.80 0.09
C VAL A 44 -0.80 0.71 0.37
N ASP A 45 -1.93 1.41 0.29
CA ASP A 45 -2.12 2.81 0.67
C ASP A 45 -3.04 2.90 1.90
N LEU A 46 -2.56 3.54 2.97
CA LEU A 46 -3.29 3.73 4.22
C LEU A 46 -3.41 5.23 4.53
N ARG A 47 -4.65 5.68 4.72
CA ARG A 47 -5.00 7.06 5.07
C ARG A 47 -5.68 7.09 6.42
N LEU A 48 -4.91 7.40 7.45
CA LEU A 48 -5.43 7.48 8.81
C LEU A 48 -6.39 8.67 8.98
N PRO A 49 -7.40 8.54 9.85
CA PRO A 49 -8.44 9.55 10.00
C PRO A 49 -7.86 10.89 10.49
N ARG A 50 -8.54 11.97 10.09
CA ARG A 50 -8.30 13.34 10.56
C ARG A 50 -9.62 14.04 10.78
N GLU A 51 -9.60 15.20 11.44
CA GLU A 51 -10.81 15.99 11.66
C GLU A 51 -11.60 16.17 10.36
N GLY A 52 -12.83 15.64 10.35
CA GLY A 52 -13.74 15.71 9.21
C GLY A 52 -13.48 14.73 8.05
N ARG A 53 -12.43 13.89 8.11
CA ARG A 53 -12.16 12.86 7.10
C ARG A 53 -12.11 11.46 7.72
N PRO A 54 -12.91 10.49 7.21
CA PRO A 54 -12.89 9.12 7.72
C PRO A 54 -11.55 8.44 7.41
N VAL A 55 -11.34 7.27 8.01
CA VAL A 55 -10.27 6.37 7.58
C VAL A 55 -10.54 5.91 6.16
N GLU A 56 -9.51 5.95 5.31
CA GLU A 56 -9.55 5.50 3.93
C GLU A 56 -8.29 4.70 3.61
N GLY A 57 -8.30 4.02 2.48
CA GLY A 57 -7.11 3.36 1.95
C GLY A 57 -7.50 2.40 0.85
N PHE A 58 -6.50 1.87 0.17
CA PHE A 58 -6.72 0.90 -0.89
C PHE A 58 -5.45 0.10 -1.13
N ALA A 59 -5.61 -1.06 -1.78
CA ALA A 59 -4.50 -1.91 -2.15
C ALA A 59 -4.78 -2.59 -3.49
N GLY A 60 -3.73 -2.96 -4.20
CA GLY A 60 -3.87 -3.52 -5.52
C GLY A 60 -2.55 -3.62 -6.26
N ARG A 61 -2.65 -3.54 -7.59
CA ARG A 61 -1.49 -3.54 -8.50
C ARG A 61 -1.20 -2.14 -8.99
N PHE A 62 0.07 -1.77 -8.95
CA PHE A 62 0.59 -0.55 -9.48
C PHE A 62 1.24 -0.85 -10.84
N VAL A 63 0.72 -0.20 -11.88
CA VAL A 63 1.16 -0.44 -13.26
C VAL A 63 1.59 0.86 -13.92
N CYS A 64 2.50 0.76 -14.88
CA CYS A 64 2.95 1.90 -15.68
C CYS A 64 2.77 1.57 -17.17
N GLU A 65 2.01 2.40 -17.87
CA GLU A 65 1.80 2.32 -19.32
C GLU A 65 2.23 3.64 -19.97
N GLY A 66 3.41 3.64 -20.61
CA GLY A 66 4.02 4.86 -21.13
C GLY A 66 4.57 5.75 -20.03
N ASP A 67 3.90 6.88 -19.76
CA ASP A 67 4.19 7.82 -18.68
C ASP A 67 3.05 7.94 -17.65
N VAL A 68 2.00 7.13 -17.81
CA VAL A 68 0.86 7.07 -16.88
C VAL A 68 1.02 5.88 -15.96
N PHE A 69 0.92 6.16 -14.66
CA PHE A 69 0.84 5.20 -13.59
C PHE A 69 -0.61 5.03 -13.16
N GLU A 70 -1.03 3.78 -12.93
CA GLU A 70 -2.38 3.46 -12.47
C GLU A 70 -2.32 2.59 -11.22
N TRP A 71 -3.03 3.01 -10.17
CA TRP A 71 -3.30 2.21 -8.98
C TRP A 71 -4.56 1.38 -9.25
N ARG A 72 -4.38 0.18 -9.81
CA ARG A 72 -5.47 -0.77 -10.06
C ARG A 72 -5.92 -1.39 -8.75
N ARG A 73 -6.92 -0.77 -8.14
CA ARG A 73 -7.44 -1.12 -6.81
C ARG A 73 -8.19 -2.45 -6.84
N THR A 74 -7.83 -3.34 -5.92
CA THR A 74 -8.53 -4.61 -5.67
C THR A 74 -9.29 -4.55 -4.34
N ILE A 75 -8.72 -3.87 -3.35
CA ILE A 75 -9.31 -3.63 -2.04
C ILE A 75 -9.48 -2.13 -1.85
N ASP A 76 -10.68 -1.68 -1.50
CA ASP A 76 -10.98 -0.30 -1.14
C ASP A 76 -11.54 -0.24 0.29
N LEU A 77 -10.86 0.50 1.15
CA LEU A 77 -11.38 0.98 2.43
C LEU A 77 -11.94 2.39 2.20
N GLY A 78 -13.26 2.49 2.12
CA GLY A 78 -13.97 3.71 1.77
C GLY A 78 -14.80 3.54 0.50
N PRO A 79 -15.32 4.62 -0.10
CA PRO A 79 -16.13 4.53 -1.31
C PRO A 79 -15.27 4.12 -2.52
N THR A 80 -15.75 3.16 -3.29
CA THR A 80 -15.21 2.85 -4.63
C THR A 80 -15.35 4.05 -5.54
N ARG A 81 -14.39 4.25 -6.46
CA ARG A 81 -14.39 5.36 -7.42
C ARG A 81 -14.67 4.84 -8.82
N ASP A 82 -15.48 5.57 -9.59
CA ASP A 82 -15.84 5.25 -10.98
C ASP A 82 -14.77 5.68 -12.00
N ILE A 83 -13.79 6.46 -11.56
CA ILE A 83 -12.69 6.96 -12.39
C ILE A 83 -11.42 6.20 -12.00
N PRO A 84 -10.62 5.73 -12.98
CA PRO A 84 -9.32 5.13 -12.70
C PRO A 84 -8.45 6.04 -11.83
N ASP A 85 -7.75 5.43 -10.88
CA ASP A 85 -6.77 6.14 -10.08
C ASP A 85 -5.46 6.16 -10.84
N ALA A 86 -5.21 7.28 -11.54
CA ALA A 86 -4.09 7.40 -12.47
C ALA A 86 -3.44 8.78 -12.44
N ALA A 87 -2.11 8.78 -12.55
CA ALA A 87 -1.27 9.98 -12.48
C ALA A 87 -0.01 9.85 -13.34
N THR A 88 0.64 10.97 -13.65
CA THR A 88 2.04 10.97 -14.09
C THR A 88 2.94 11.21 -12.88
N LEU A 89 4.12 10.58 -12.87
CA LEU A 89 5.09 10.71 -11.79
C LEU A 89 6.43 11.26 -12.29
N HIS A 90 6.99 12.19 -11.54
CA HIS A 90 8.37 12.62 -11.71
C HIS A 90 9.08 12.80 -10.37
N ILE A 91 10.41 12.76 -10.40
CA ILE A 91 11.24 13.01 -9.22
C ILE A 91 11.85 14.40 -9.32
N GLU A 92 11.64 15.20 -8.27
CA GLU A 92 12.33 16.46 -8.03
C GLU A 92 12.97 16.43 -6.64
N CYS A 93 14.30 16.58 -6.58
CA CYS A 93 15.04 16.63 -5.31
C CYS A 93 14.76 15.45 -4.35
N GLY A 94 14.50 14.25 -4.88
CA GLY A 94 14.18 13.05 -4.09
C GLY A 94 12.73 12.95 -3.62
N VAL A 95 11.88 13.90 -4.02
CA VAL A 95 10.43 13.86 -3.83
C VAL A 95 9.80 13.31 -5.10
N VAL A 96 8.91 12.32 -4.96
CA VAL A 96 8.01 11.93 -6.06
C VAL A 96 6.87 12.93 -6.08
N VAL A 97 6.70 13.60 -7.22
CA VAL A 97 5.59 14.49 -7.51
C VAL A 97 4.63 13.75 -8.42
N GLU A 98 3.43 13.56 -7.91
CA GLU A 98 2.31 12.93 -8.58
C GLU A 98 1.37 14.00 -9.12
N THR A 99 0.96 13.87 -10.38
CA THR A 99 -0.03 14.76 -11.00
C THR A 99 -1.17 13.95 -11.61
N GLY A 100 -2.39 14.18 -11.13
CA GLY A 100 -3.55 13.40 -11.55
C GLY A 100 -3.87 13.54 -13.05
N VAL A 101 -4.20 12.42 -13.70
CA VAL A 101 -4.58 12.38 -15.12
C VAL A 101 -6.03 12.80 -15.33
N HIS A 102 -6.92 12.40 -14.42
CA HIS A 102 -8.37 12.63 -14.54
C HIS A 102 -8.89 13.80 -13.71
N ALA A 103 -8.05 14.36 -12.84
CA ALA A 103 -8.33 15.55 -12.05
C ALA A 103 -7.00 16.26 -11.76
N PRO A 104 -6.97 17.61 -11.75
CA PRO A 104 -5.72 18.37 -11.66
C PRO A 104 -5.21 18.52 -10.22
N TYR A 105 -5.10 17.41 -9.47
CA TYR A 105 -4.46 17.41 -8.16
C TYR A 105 -2.96 17.18 -8.28
N ILE A 106 -2.20 17.59 -7.26
CA ILE A 106 -0.77 17.29 -7.11
C ILE A 106 -0.52 16.68 -5.74
N GLU A 107 0.21 15.56 -5.66
CA GLU A 107 0.69 15.02 -4.39
C GLU A 107 2.22 14.95 -4.36
N HIS A 108 2.81 15.26 -3.21
CA HIS A 108 4.25 15.08 -2.97
C HIS A 108 4.48 13.94 -2.01
N TRP A 109 5.39 13.05 -2.39
CA TRP A 109 5.73 11.84 -1.66
C TRP A 109 7.22 11.79 -1.33
N VAL A 110 7.52 11.56 -0.06
CA VAL A 110 8.89 11.36 0.43
C VAL A 110 9.06 9.91 0.84
N ARG A 111 10.10 9.26 0.31
CA ARG A 111 10.45 7.90 0.70
C ARG A 111 11.07 7.90 2.10
N SER A 112 10.65 6.95 2.92
CA SER A 112 11.34 6.62 4.17
C SER A 112 12.72 6.05 3.85
N PRO A 113 13.77 6.34 4.65
CA PRO A 113 15.16 6.00 4.34
C PRO A 113 15.51 4.53 4.58
N GLU A 114 14.51 3.65 4.61
CA GLU A 114 14.68 2.25 4.97
C GLU A 114 15.17 1.44 3.79
N ASP A 115 15.88 0.36 4.10
CA ASP A 115 16.31 -0.60 3.09
C ASP A 115 15.10 -1.23 2.38
N THR A 116 15.32 -1.58 1.12
CA THR A 116 14.35 -2.18 0.20
C THR A 116 14.84 -3.53 -0.36
N GLU A 117 15.98 -4.06 0.11
CA GLU A 117 16.58 -5.32 -0.39
C GLU A 117 15.59 -6.49 -0.38
N LYS A 118 14.82 -6.66 0.71
CA LYS A 118 13.72 -7.63 0.75
C LYS A 118 12.47 -7.05 0.13
N CYS A 119 12.13 -7.43 -1.09
CA CYS A 119 10.99 -6.86 -1.82
C CYS A 119 10.11 -7.97 -2.39
N TRP A 120 8.92 -8.13 -1.81
CA TRP A 120 8.02 -9.23 -2.10
C TRP A 120 6.55 -8.81 -1.97
N GLY A 121 5.65 -9.48 -2.69
CA GLY A 121 4.21 -9.30 -2.50
C GLY A 121 3.40 -10.52 -2.93
N ALA A 122 2.19 -10.64 -2.39
CA ALA A 122 1.24 -11.67 -2.81
C ALA A 122 -0.22 -11.21 -2.73
N GLU A 123 -1.03 -11.75 -3.63
CA GLU A 123 -2.48 -11.76 -3.56
C GLU A 123 -2.95 -13.09 -3.00
N LEU A 124 -3.87 -13.02 -2.07
CA LEU A 124 -4.34 -14.13 -1.26
C LEU A 124 -5.86 -14.22 -1.36
N VAL A 125 -6.38 -15.45 -1.47
CA VAL A 125 -7.83 -15.72 -1.47
C VAL A 125 -8.18 -16.78 -0.44
N ALA A 126 -9.33 -16.63 0.20
CA ALA A 126 -9.88 -17.61 1.13
C ALA A 126 -11.15 -18.25 0.55
N THR A 127 -11.52 -19.42 1.09
CA THR A 127 -12.69 -20.19 0.63
C THR A 127 -14.03 -19.49 0.91
N ASP A 128 -14.06 -18.52 1.81
CA ASP A 128 -15.23 -17.69 2.13
C ASP A 128 -15.40 -16.49 1.20
N GLY A 129 -14.55 -16.36 0.16
CA GLY A 129 -14.55 -15.23 -0.77
C GLY A 129 -13.77 -14.00 -0.28
N SER A 130 -13.19 -14.05 0.91
CA SER A 130 -12.27 -13.00 1.38
C SER A 130 -11.00 -13.00 0.53
N HIS A 131 -10.43 -11.82 0.35
CA HIS A 131 -9.16 -11.63 -0.35
C HIS A 131 -8.25 -10.70 0.46
N ALA A 132 -6.95 -10.88 0.29
CA ALA A 132 -5.95 -10.06 0.94
C ALA A 132 -4.77 -9.78 0.02
N ILE A 133 -4.10 -8.66 0.26
CA ILE A 133 -2.84 -8.29 -0.37
C ILE A 133 -1.83 -8.08 0.74
N VAL A 134 -0.69 -8.75 0.61
CA VAL A 134 0.49 -8.52 1.44
C VAL A 134 1.61 -7.95 0.57
N VAL A 135 2.28 -6.94 1.10
CA VAL A 135 3.45 -6.32 0.48
C VAL A 135 4.54 -6.24 1.52
N ARG A 136 5.79 -6.50 1.13
CA ARG A 136 6.98 -6.28 1.95
C ARG A 136 8.01 -5.47 1.17
N SER A 137 8.58 -4.47 1.83
CA SER A 137 9.75 -3.75 1.37
C SER A 137 10.69 -3.51 2.56
N GLY A 138 11.85 -4.18 2.52
CA GLY A 138 12.78 -4.30 3.63
C GLY A 138 12.12 -4.82 4.91
N GLN A 139 12.12 -3.95 5.93
CA GLN A 139 11.51 -4.21 7.23
C GLN A 139 10.06 -3.72 7.31
N ARG A 140 9.47 -3.15 6.26
CA ARG A 140 8.06 -2.75 6.25
C ARG A 140 7.20 -3.81 5.60
N PHE A 141 6.01 -3.99 6.14
CA PHE A 141 4.96 -4.72 5.47
C PHE A 141 3.66 -3.93 5.42
N GLY A 142 2.85 -4.25 4.42
CA GLY A 142 1.49 -3.79 4.24
C GLY A 142 0.59 -5.01 4.20
N TRP A 143 -0.56 -4.91 4.87
CA TRP A 143 -1.58 -5.93 4.91
C TRP A 143 -2.93 -5.27 4.64
N ALA A 144 -3.52 -5.59 3.49
CA ALA A 144 -4.89 -5.20 3.17
C ALA A 144 -5.74 -6.45 3.08
N MET A 145 -6.91 -6.44 3.71
CA MET A 145 -7.82 -7.57 3.72
C MET A 145 -9.25 -7.07 3.53
N GLN A 146 -9.97 -7.73 2.62
CA GLN A 146 -11.40 -7.55 2.41
C GLN A 146 -12.13 -8.84 2.74
N THR A 147 -13.12 -8.73 3.60
CA THR A 147 -14.04 -9.82 3.97
C THR A 147 -15.48 -9.39 3.65
N PRO A 148 -16.47 -10.30 3.75
CA PRO A 148 -17.88 -9.91 3.68
C PRO A 148 -18.31 -8.87 4.73
N ALA A 149 -17.56 -8.75 5.84
CA ALA A 149 -17.84 -7.79 6.90
C ALA A 149 -17.22 -6.39 6.65
N GLY A 150 -16.29 -6.28 5.70
CA GLY A 150 -15.60 -5.02 5.41
C GLY A 150 -14.12 -5.19 5.10
N ALA A 151 -13.47 -4.06 4.80
CA ALA A 151 -12.04 -3.96 4.52
C ALA A 151 -11.26 -3.49 5.76
N SER A 152 -10.00 -3.87 5.82
CA SER A 152 -9.02 -3.34 6.77
C SER A 152 -7.67 -3.22 6.09
N ILE A 153 -6.91 -2.18 6.46
CA ILE A 153 -5.58 -1.91 5.90
C ILE A 153 -4.63 -1.55 7.05
N SER A 154 -3.49 -2.21 7.06
CA SER A 154 -2.46 -2.09 8.09
C SER A 154 -1.09 -1.94 7.43
N ILE A 155 -0.23 -1.11 8.03
CA ILE A 155 1.20 -1.02 7.69
C ILE A 155 1.98 -1.28 8.98
N GLY A 156 2.99 -2.12 8.90
CA GLY A 156 3.75 -2.57 10.05
C GLY A 156 5.22 -2.80 9.77
N VAL A 157 5.88 -3.38 10.76
CA VAL A 157 7.30 -3.70 10.74
C VAL A 157 7.49 -5.20 10.87
N VAL A 158 8.38 -5.76 10.05
CA VAL A 158 8.90 -7.10 10.24
C VAL A 158 10.15 -6.99 11.12
N ASP A 159 10.05 -7.50 12.34
CA ASP A 159 11.17 -7.64 13.28
C ASP A 159 11.45 -9.12 13.47
N SER A 160 12.60 -9.56 12.94
CA SER A 160 12.98 -10.97 12.89
C SER A 160 11.92 -11.82 12.17
N ASP A 161 11.14 -12.62 12.88
CA ASP A 161 10.04 -13.47 12.38
C ASP A 161 8.64 -12.90 12.69
N ARG A 162 8.57 -11.73 13.34
CA ARG A 162 7.31 -11.13 13.80
C ARG A 162 6.85 -10.01 12.88
N TRP A 163 5.56 -9.98 12.58
CA TRP A 163 4.94 -9.02 11.68
C TRP A 163 4.07 -8.06 12.49
N ILE A 164 4.69 -7.08 13.13
CA ILE A 164 4.04 -6.18 14.09
C ILE A 164 3.33 -5.04 13.37
N ILE A 165 2.02 -4.93 13.55
CA ILE A 165 1.22 -3.84 12.97
C ILE A 165 1.57 -2.53 13.68
N ALA A 166 2.07 -1.55 12.94
CA ALA A 166 2.45 -0.24 13.49
C ALA A 166 1.32 0.79 13.37
N SER A 167 0.61 0.76 12.24
CA SER A 167 -0.53 1.62 11.93
C SER A 167 -1.62 0.79 11.27
N SER A 168 -2.89 1.06 11.58
CA SER A 168 -4.02 0.36 10.99
C SER A 168 -5.26 1.24 10.88
N SER A 169 -6.09 0.95 9.90
CA SER A 169 -7.47 1.43 9.79
C SER A 169 -8.34 1.02 10.98
N ASP A 170 -7.98 -0.10 11.63
CA ASP A 170 -8.57 -0.54 12.89
C ASP A 170 -7.52 -0.38 14.01
N PRO A 171 -7.62 0.68 14.84
CA PRO A 171 -6.65 0.94 15.89
C PRO A 171 -6.44 -0.21 16.88
N HIS A 172 -7.41 -1.11 17.03
CA HIS A 172 -7.28 -2.27 17.92
C HIS A 172 -6.23 -3.28 17.45
N GLN A 173 -5.88 -3.28 16.16
CA GLN A 173 -4.85 -4.16 15.62
C GLN A 173 -3.43 -3.65 15.88
N GLN A 174 -3.26 -2.40 16.28
CA GLN A 174 -1.92 -1.82 16.45
C GLN A 174 -1.16 -2.50 17.60
N GLY A 175 0.08 -2.90 17.34
CA GLY A 175 0.93 -3.68 18.25
C GLY A 175 0.68 -5.18 18.20
N HIS A 176 -0.39 -5.65 17.54
CA HIS A 176 -0.62 -7.08 17.35
C HIS A 176 0.33 -7.65 16.29
N ASP A 177 0.64 -8.92 16.43
CA ASP A 177 1.38 -9.69 15.44
C ASP A 177 0.39 -10.20 14.38
N LEU A 178 0.64 -9.92 13.11
CA LEU A 178 -0.09 -10.55 12.01
C LEU A 178 0.25 -12.05 11.95
N ALA A 179 1.46 -12.42 12.40
CA ALA A 179 1.98 -13.78 12.43
C ALA A 179 1.73 -14.50 11.09
N LEU A 180 2.23 -13.87 10.02
CA LEU A 180 2.11 -14.36 8.66
C LEU A 180 3.13 -15.46 8.40
N PHE A 181 2.65 -16.64 8.04
CA PHE A 181 3.45 -17.76 7.56
C PHE A 181 3.09 -18.07 6.12
N VAL A 182 4.06 -18.01 5.22
CA VAL A 182 3.86 -18.24 3.78
C VAL A 182 4.57 -19.52 3.36
N SER A 183 3.89 -20.35 2.58
CA SER A 183 4.43 -21.49 1.85
C SER A 183 4.31 -21.24 0.34
N GLU A 184 4.74 -22.19 -0.49
CA GLU A 184 4.67 -22.06 -1.96
C GLU A 184 3.26 -21.79 -2.49
N THR A 185 2.21 -22.28 -1.82
CA THR A 185 0.82 -22.20 -2.33
C THR A 185 -0.20 -21.70 -1.31
N THR A 186 0.16 -21.65 -0.03
CA THR A 186 -0.74 -21.19 1.03
C THR A 186 -0.07 -20.17 1.94
N ALA A 187 -0.89 -19.33 2.57
CA ALA A 187 -0.45 -18.51 3.69
C ALA A 187 -1.38 -18.73 4.90
N HIS A 188 -0.86 -18.49 6.08
CA HIS A 188 -1.60 -18.53 7.34
C HIS A 188 -1.36 -17.24 8.10
N THR A 189 -2.43 -16.65 8.62
CA THR A 189 -2.36 -15.55 9.59
C THR A 189 -3.02 -16.00 10.87
N THR A 190 -2.42 -15.70 12.03
CA THR A 190 -2.98 -16.05 13.35
C THR A 190 -3.41 -14.83 14.15
N HIS A 191 -3.79 -13.77 13.42
CA HIS A 191 -4.28 -12.51 13.98
C HIS A 191 -5.47 -12.75 14.93
N ASP A 192 -5.43 -12.10 16.11
CA ASP A 192 -6.47 -12.15 17.14
C ASP A 192 -6.91 -13.57 17.55
N MET A 193 -5.95 -14.48 17.67
CA MET A 193 -6.14 -15.89 18.08
C MET A 193 -6.94 -16.75 17.08
N ASN A 194 -7.34 -16.19 15.94
CA ASN A 194 -8.02 -16.92 14.88
C ASN A 194 -7.03 -17.22 13.74
N THR A 195 -6.80 -18.50 13.48
CA THR A 195 -6.02 -18.90 12.31
C THR A 195 -6.90 -18.82 11.08
N ARG A 196 -6.47 -18.04 10.09
CA ARG A 196 -7.06 -18.02 8.76
C ARG A 196 -6.08 -18.59 7.75
N THR A 197 -6.58 -19.48 6.89
CA THR A 197 -5.83 -20.07 5.79
C THR A 197 -6.17 -19.36 4.49
N TRP A 198 -5.14 -19.07 3.71
CA TRP A 198 -5.18 -18.39 2.44
C TRP A 198 -4.54 -19.26 1.37
N ILE A 199 -5.02 -19.13 0.14
CA ILE A 199 -4.40 -19.68 -1.06
C ILE A 199 -3.73 -18.50 -1.78
N LEU A 200 -2.47 -18.68 -2.20
CA LEU A 200 -1.77 -17.68 -3.02
C LEU A 200 -2.35 -17.74 -4.44
N SER A 201 -3.02 -16.67 -4.87
CA SER A 201 -3.46 -16.53 -6.26
C SER A 201 -2.39 -15.89 -7.14
N TYR A 202 -1.49 -15.10 -6.54
CA TYR A 202 -0.36 -14.45 -7.19
C TYR A 202 0.74 -14.16 -6.17
N SER A 203 2.00 -14.22 -6.61
CA SER A 203 3.15 -13.80 -5.83
C SER A 203 4.26 -13.25 -6.72
N GLU A 204 5.07 -12.35 -6.20
CA GLU A 204 6.15 -11.68 -6.93
C GLU A 204 7.30 -11.28 -6.00
N GLY A 205 8.46 -11.02 -6.60
CA GLY A 205 9.68 -10.67 -5.88
C GLY A 205 10.43 -11.88 -5.35
N ASP A 206 11.68 -11.65 -4.97
CA ASP A 206 12.57 -12.65 -4.42
C ASP A 206 12.54 -12.57 -2.89
N ASP A 207 12.59 -13.72 -2.23
CA ASP A 207 12.43 -13.95 -0.78
C ASP A 207 11.01 -13.78 -0.21
N LEU A 208 10.32 -14.92 -0.06
CA LEU A 208 9.05 -15.03 0.66
C LEU A 208 9.13 -14.54 2.12
N LEU A 209 10.35 -14.47 2.72
CA LEU A 209 10.62 -14.18 4.14
C LEU A 209 11.98 -13.50 4.40
#